data_AF-A0A8S3G499-F1
#
_entry.id   AF-A0A8S3G499-F1
#
_cell.length_a   1.000
_cell.length_b   1.000
_cell.length_c   1.000
_cell.angle_alpha   90.00
_cell.angle_beta   90.00
_cell.angle_gamma   90.00
#
_symmetry.space_group_name_H-M   'P 1'
#
loop_
_entity.id
_entity.type
_entity.pdbx_description
1 polymer ?
#
loop_
_entity_poly.entity_id
_entity_poly.type
_entity_poly.pdbx_seq_one_letter_code
_entity_poly.pdbx_strand_id
1 'polypeptide(L)' 'NLFKGMERIYIELFDQRSFTEDNFIGECRIEIPQEVISGQTKLSWYPLMGRETSANENQGEILVMMSLMVRIQLKSCI' A
#
# COMPACT_ATOMS: atom_id res chain seq x y z
N ASN A 1 5.98 14.06 19.63
CA ASN A 1 4.87 13.22 19.10
C ASN A 1 4.08 13.94 18.01
N LEU A 2 4.75 14.61 17.06
CA LEU A 2 4.07 15.23 15.93
C LEU A 2 3.99 14.17 14.82
N PHE A 3 2.82 14.02 14.19
CA PHE A 3 2.41 12.95 13.27
C PHE A 3 1.82 11.70 13.95
N LYS A 4 0.55 11.78 14.39
CA LYS A 4 -0.37 10.65 14.19
C LYS A 4 -0.91 10.73 12.76
N GLY A 5 -0.01 10.60 11.78
CA GLY A 5 -0.38 10.45 10.37
C GLY A 5 -0.69 8.98 10.07
N MET A 6 -1.41 8.70 8.97
CA MET A 6 -1.72 7.32 8.57
C MET A 6 -0.46 6.45 8.50
N GLU A 7 -0.50 5.28 9.15
CA GLU A 7 0.60 4.32 9.23
C GLU A 7 0.45 3.15 8.25
N ARG A 8 -0.65 3.13 7.47
CA ARG A 8 -1.02 1.98 6.64
C ARG A 8 -1.47 2.38 5.24
N ILE A 9 -1.10 1.54 4.27
CA ILE A 9 -1.59 1.57 2.89
C ILE A 9 -2.62 0.45 2.74
N TYR A 10 -3.78 0.77 2.17
CA TYR A 10 -4.84 -0.19 1.84
C TYR A 10 -4.84 -0.38 0.32
N ILE A 11 -4.70 -1.62 -0.12
CA ILE A 11 -4.71 -2.00 -1.55
C ILE A 11 -5.86 -2.96 -1.77
N GLU A 12 -6.64 -2.71 -2.81
CA GLU A 12 -7.68 -3.62 -3.29
C GLU A 12 -7.40 -3.92 -4.76
N LEU A 13 -7.46 -5.20 -5.12
CA LEU A 13 -7.19 -5.67 -6.46
C LEU A 13 -8.48 -6.18 -7.08
N PHE A 14 -8.76 -5.71 -8.30
CA PHE A 14 -9.95 -6.08 -9.07
C PHE A 14 -9.55 -6.51 -10.49
N ASP A 15 -10.30 -7.45 -11.05
CA ASP A 15 -10.28 -7.82 -12.47
C ASP A 15 -11.35 -7.03 -13.22
N GLN A 16 -10.93 -6.23 -14.20
CA GLN A 16 -11.80 -5.31 -14.92
C GLN A 16 -12.72 -6.06 -15.89
N ARG A 17 -14.02 -5.71 -15.88
CA ARG A 17 -15.01 -6.31 -16.81
C ARG A 17 -15.70 -5.25 -17.66
N SER A 18 -15.92 -5.53 -18.95
CA SER A 18 -16.35 -4.51 -19.90
C SER A 18 -17.81 -4.04 -19.78
N PHE A 19 -18.68 -4.74 -19.04
CA PHE A 19 -20.13 -4.40 -18.96
C PHE A 19 -20.78 -4.77 -17.62
N THR A 20 -20.01 -5.17 -16.62
CA THR A 20 -20.46 -5.51 -15.27
C THR A 20 -19.54 -4.84 -14.25
N GLU A 21 -19.86 -4.94 -12.96
CA GLU A 21 -18.93 -4.56 -11.91
C GLU A 21 -17.62 -5.37 -12.00
N ASP A 22 -16.52 -4.72 -11.63
CA ASP A 22 -15.21 -5.34 -11.58
C ASP A 22 -15.19 -6.42 -10.51
N ASN A 23 -14.53 -7.53 -10.81
CA ASN A 23 -14.50 -8.67 -9.91
C ASN A 23 -13.40 -8.51 -8.87
N PHE A 24 -13.76 -8.52 -7.59
CA PHE A 24 -12.78 -8.46 -6.50
C PHE A 24 -11.88 -9.70 -6.50
N ILE A 25 -10.57 -9.49 -6.47
CA ILE A 25 -9.56 -10.56 -6.38
C ILE A 25 -9.08 -10.71 -4.92
N GLY A 26 -8.78 -9.59 -4.25
CA GLY A 26 -8.26 -9.61 -2.89
C GLY A 26 -7.85 -8.24 -2.38
N GLU A 27 -7.62 -8.13 -1.07
CA GLU A 27 -7.18 -6.91 -0.39
C GLU A 27 -5.91 -7.12 0.42
N CYS A 28 -5.11 -6.07 0.57
CA CYS A 28 -3.92 -6.08 1.40
C CYS A 28 -3.86 -4.81 2.26
N ARG A 29 -3.48 -4.98 3.54
CA ARG A 29 -3.21 -3.90 4.48
C ARG A 29 -1.72 -3.91 4.81
N ILE A 30 -0.99 -2.89 4.33
CA ILE A 30 0.46 -2.80 4.49
C ILE A 30 0.77 -1.74 5.54
N GLU A 31 1.40 -2.13 6.64
CA GLU A 31 2.02 -1.17 7.55
C GLU A 31 3.27 -0.59 6.88
N ILE A 32 3.40 0.73 6.90
CA ILE A 32 4.55 1.41 6.27
C ILE A 32 5.81 1.00 7.05
N PRO A 33 6.79 0.31 6.41
CA PRO A 33 8.00 -0.12 7.10
C PRO A 33 8.81 1.08 7.61
N GLN A 34 9.41 0.96 8.79
CA GLN A 34 10.26 2.01 9.35
C GLN A 34 11.47 2.31 8.44
N GLU A 35 11.94 1.32 7.70
CA GLU A 35 12.96 1.45 6.66
C GLU A 35 12.54 2.46 5.59
N VAL A 36 11.28 2.42 5.15
CA VAL A 36 10.75 3.40 4.17
C VAL A 36 10.73 4.80 4.77
N ILE A 37 10.27 4.92 6.03
CA ILE A 37 10.21 6.21 6.74
C ILE A 37 11.62 6.80 6.94
N SER A 38 12.63 5.94 7.15
CA SER A 38 14.05 6.34 7.24
C SER A 38 14.72 6.62 5.88
N GLY A 39 13.97 6.58 4.78
CA GLY A 39 14.44 6.94 3.44
C GLY A 39 14.98 5.77 2.61
N GLN A 40 14.85 4.53 3.08
CA GLN A 40 15.23 3.35 2.30
C GLN A 40 14.13 2.96 1.31
N THR A 41 14.52 2.31 0.22
CA THR A 41 13.56 1.66 -0.68
C THR A 41 13.35 0.21 -0.25
N LYS A 42 12.10 -0.20 -0.08
CA LYS A 42 11.72 -1.56 0.31
C LYS A 42 10.89 -2.21 -0.79
N LEU A 43 11.28 -3.42 -1.19
CA LEU A 43 10.54 -4.29 -2.11
C LEU A 43 10.15 -5.56 -1.35
N SER A 44 8.87 -5.90 -1.28
CA SER A 44 8.40 -7.08 -0.55
C SER A 44 7.09 -7.62 -1.10
N TRP A 45 6.90 -8.94 -0.96
CA TRP A 45 5.64 -9.62 -1.24
C TRP A 45 4.69 -9.44 -0.08
N TYR A 46 3.42 -9.19 -0.39
CA TYR A 46 2.36 -9.06 0.60
C TYR A 46 1.18 -9.95 0.20
N PRO A 47 0.58 -10.69 1.15
CA PRO A 47 -0.55 -11.54 0.86
C PRO A 47 -1.80 -10.71 0.54
N LEU A 48 -2.58 -11.17 -0.42
CA LEU A 48 -3.92 -10.72 -0.71
C LEU A 48 -4.89 -11.61 0.06
N MET A 49 -5.75 -10.99 0.87
CA MET A 49 -6.79 -11.66 1.63
C MET A 49 -8.13 -11.52 0.93
N GLY A 50 -8.99 -12.52 1.07
CA GLY A 50 -10.39 -12.41 0.66
C GLY A 50 -11.18 -11.42 1.53
N ARG A 51 -12.49 -11.34 1.32
CA ARG A 51 -13.42 -10.52 2.11
C ARG A 51 -14.49 -11.38 2.75
N GLU A 52 -15.10 -10.86 3.81
CA GLU A 52 -16.22 -11.49 4.51
C GLU A 52 -15.92 -12.96 4.86
N THR A 53 -16.61 -13.90 4.21
CA THR A 53 -16.48 -15.33 4.45
C THR A 53 -15.13 -15.91 4.03
N SER A 54 -14.39 -15.24 3.14
CA SER A 54 -13.03 -15.62 2.71
C SER A 54 -11.93 -14.74 3.32
N ALA A 55 -12.23 -13.96 4.37
CA ALA A 55 -11.28 -13.02 4.97
C ALA A 55 -9.97 -13.67 5.49
N ASN A 56 -10.00 -14.98 5.77
CA ASN A 56 -8.83 -15.74 6.21
C ASN A 56 -8.16 -16.53 5.07
N GLU A 57 -8.68 -16.44 3.86
CA GLU A 57 -8.14 -17.16 2.70
C GLU A 57 -7.13 -16.29 1.96
N ASN A 58 -5.97 -16.87 1.67
CA ASN A 58 -4.96 -16.26 0.83
C ASN A 58 -5.36 -16.38 -0.64
N GLN A 59 -5.58 -15.25 -1.30
CA GLN A 59 -5.99 -15.13 -2.71
C GLN A 59 -4.79 -14.92 -3.67
N GLY A 60 -3.57 -14.94 -3.14
CA GLY A 60 -2.33 -14.70 -3.88
C GLY A 60 -1.43 -13.68 -3.19
N GLU A 61 -0.38 -13.24 -3.87
CA GLU A 61 0.56 -12.24 -3.33
C GLU A 61 0.78 -11.11 -4.34
N ILE A 62 0.99 -9.89 -3.83
CA ILE A 62 1.38 -8.72 -4.61
C ILE A 62 2.78 -8.26 -4.21
N LEU A 63 3.64 -8.00 -5.19
CA LEU A 63 4.95 -7.41 -4.98
C LEU A 63 4.84 -5.90 -4.96
N VAL A 64 5.19 -5.26 -3.83
CA VAL A 64 5.08 -3.82 -3.67
C VAL A 64 6.45 -3.22 -3.38
N MET A 65 6.79 -2.17 -4.12
CA MET A 65 7.96 -1.33 -3.88
C MET A 65 7.54 -0.01 -3.24
N MET A 66 8.16 0.34 -2.12
CA MET A 66 7.90 1.59 -1.40
C MET A 66 9.20 2.38 -1.21
N SER A 67 9.12 3.70 -1.38
CA SER A 67 10.21 4.64 -1.15
C SER A 67 9.62 5.98 -0.72
N LEU A 68 10.27 6.68 0.21
CA LEU A 68 9.86 8.00 0.68
C LEU A 68 10.87 9.05 0.24
N MET A 69 10.38 10.09 -0.44
CA MET A 69 11.20 11.25 -0.84
C MET A 69 10.65 12.52 -0.19
N VAL A 70 11.50 13.21 0.59
CA VAL A 70 11.18 14.52 1.15
C VAL A 70 11.85 15.60 0.31
N ARG A 71 11.06 16.51 -0.26
CA ARG A 71 11.57 17.68 -0.99
C ARG A 71 11.55 18.90 -0.08
N ILE A 72 12.71 19.48 0.18
CA ILE A 72 12.84 20.74 0.89
C ILE A 72 12.96 21.86 -0.15
N GLN A 73 12.01 22.80 -0.15
CA GLN A 73 12.12 24.03 -0.91
C GLN A 73 12.68 25.12 0.00
N LEU A 74 13.92 25.55 -0.26
CA LEU A 74 14.46 26.74 0.36
C LEU A 74 13.89 27.97 -0.35
N LYS A 75 13.18 28.83 0.38
CA LYS A 75 12.84 30.15 -0.15
C LYS A 75 14.11 31.00 -0.14
N SER A 76 14.54 31.41 -1.33
CA SER A 76 15.61 32.38 -1.53
C SER A 76 15.20 33.70 -0.88
N CYS A 77 15.96 34.17 0.11
CA CYS A 77 15.86 35.54 0.60
C CYS A 77 16.74 36.42 -0.28
N ILE A 78 16.12 37.12 -1.23
CA ILE A 78 16.69 38.30 -1.91
C ILE A 78 15.86 39.49 -1.45
#